data_AF-A0A8C7ZPB9-F1
#
_entry.id   AF-A0A8C7ZPB9-F1
#
_cell.length_a   1.000
_cell.length_b   1.000
_cell.length_c   1.000
_cell.angle_alpha   90.00
_cell.angle_beta   90.00
_cell.angle_gamma   90.00
#
_symmetry.space_group_name_H-M   'P 1'
#
loop_
_entity.id
_entity.type
_entity.pdbx_description
1 polymer ?
#
loop_
_entity_poly.entity_id
_entity_poly.type
_entity_poly.pdbx_seq_one_letter_code
_entity_poly.pdbx_strand_id
1 'polypeptide(L)'
;MPTVVLMDVSLSMTRPVSLDGSEEFQRKNLAVHGLNMLFEHMASNYRLEFTALMAFSSLWELLVPFTRDYNALQEALSSLEDYDKTCIEAALNGVNNVVQQEWGSGCPCQVVLVTDGSLGIGKGSLRHSLQTLKHRGEDKKFPLPFPFPTKLYILCIANSEELQMTDAMDNLEHLLCLSGGDGQIFTMEGPLCMKSVQTMFGRLIDHAYSPFHAVLHCGNLSSDVQVFPRPEPMVVDEEVEPMPRAVSTDLEIVGFIEIADISSPPVISRHLVLPIAVNKGLFLFYTSMAKWSLYFCVCLRPEWYGMLYSQADSKKKSNLMMSLFEPGSEPLPWLGKITYLGPVSEAAENPYGEDDSKSPFPVQPPAKRSYAQNVTVWIKASGLQADVQKILRNARKLPDKTQTFYKELNRMRKAALAFGFLELLKGVADLLERECTLLPDSAHPDAAFQLSHAAQQLKLASTGDSQYADFDHNIAPMHTDFSS
;
A
#
# COMPACT_ATOMS: atom_id res chain seq x y z
N MET A 1 11.67 -1.10 -6.79
CA MET A 1 11.11 -0.35 -7.92
C MET A 1 11.92 -0.77 -9.11
N PRO A 2 11.49 -1.73 -9.94
CA PRO A 2 12.26 -2.24 -11.07
C PRO A 2 12.38 -1.22 -12.20
N THR A 3 13.32 -1.45 -13.12
CA THR A 3 13.60 -0.60 -14.28
C THR A 3 13.30 -1.33 -15.59
N VAL A 4 12.62 -0.67 -16.52
CA VAL A 4 12.43 -1.14 -17.90
C VAL A 4 13.16 -0.19 -18.85
N VAL A 5 14.17 -0.70 -19.54
CA VAL A 5 14.88 0.04 -20.59
C VAL A 5 14.20 -0.24 -21.93
N LEU A 6 13.70 0.82 -22.56
CA LEU A 6 13.19 0.81 -23.93
C LEU A 6 14.25 1.39 -24.86
N MET A 7 14.82 0.56 -25.72
CA MET A 7 15.80 0.97 -26.73
C MET A 7 15.15 1.07 -28.11
N ASP A 8 15.22 2.26 -28.72
CA ASP A 8 14.82 2.47 -30.10
C ASP A 8 15.84 1.83 -31.06
N VAL A 9 15.34 0.95 -31.93
CA VAL A 9 16.13 0.22 -32.93
C VAL A 9 15.64 0.50 -34.36
N SER A 10 14.92 1.59 -34.55
CA SER A 10 14.43 2.01 -35.87
C SER A 10 15.53 2.54 -36.79
N LEU A 11 15.23 2.68 -38.08
CA LEU A 11 16.18 3.16 -39.09
C LEU A 11 16.73 4.56 -38.75
N SER A 12 15.98 5.42 -38.05
CA SER A 12 16.47 6.76 -37.72
C SER A 12 17.65 6.74 -36.73
N MET A 13 17.77 5.68 -35.93
CA MET A 13 18.89 5.46 -35.01
C MET A 13 20.20 5.08 -35.73
N THR A 14 20.13 4.69 -37.00
CA THR A 14 21.31 4.39 -37.84
C THR A 14 21.94 5.64 -38.46
N ARG A 15 21.34 6.83 -38.26
CA ARG A 15 21.87 8.09 -38.77
C ARG A 15 23.27 8.36 -38.21
N PRO A 16 24.19 8.93 -39.03
CA PRO A 16 25.51 9.30 -38.55
C PRO A 16 25.44 10.45 -37.54
N VAL A 17 26.39 10.45 -36.61
CA VAL A 17 26.48 11.42 -35.51
C VAL A 17 27.04 12.78 -35.97
N SER A 18 27.97 12.77 -36.92
CA SER A 18 28.51 13.97 -37.57
C SER A 18 28.50 13.80 -39.08
N LEU A 19 28.12 14.86 -39.81
CA LEU A 19 28.18 14.90 -41.27
C LEU A 19 29.56 15.30 -41.80
N ASP A 20 30.38 15.97 -40.95
CA ASP A 20 31.63 16.64 -41.34
C ASP A 20 32.91 16.05 -40.69
N GLY A 21 32.81 14.95 -39.93
CA GLY A 21 33.91 14.43 -39.08
C GLY A 21 34.19 12.92 -39.16
N SER A 22 35.45 12.57 -38.89
CA SER A 22 36.18 11.30 -39.07
C SER A 22 35.76 10.08 -38.23
N GLU A 23 34.62 10.08 -37.56
CA GLU A 23 34.15 8.96 -36.72
C GLU A 23 32.87 8.34 -37.30
N GLU A 24 32.92 7.04 -37.65
CA GLU A 24 31.79 6.27 -38.21
C GLU A 24 30.77 5.83 -37.14
N PHE A 25 30.46 6.66 -36.15
CA PHE A 25 29.46 6.31 -35.13
C PHE A 25 28.04 6.69 -35.59
N GLN A 26 27.11 5.75 -35.39
CA GLN A 26 25.67 5.97 -35.52
C GLN A 26 25.06 6.36 -34.17
N ARG A 27 23.86 6.96 -34.18
CA ARG A 27 23.12 7.29 -32.94
C ARG A 27 22.86 6.06 -32.07
N LYS A 28 22.64 4.89 -32.69
CA LYS A 28 22.54 3.60 -32.01
C LYS A 28 23.80 3.27 -31.21
N ASN A 29 25.00 3.50 -31.75
CA ASN A 29 26.26 3.23 -31.04
C ASN A 29 26.40 4.12 -29.80
N LEU A 30 26.01 5.40 -29.93
CA LEU A 30 25.96 6.34 -28.81
C LEU A 30 24.99 5.87 -27.71
N ALA A 31 23.78 5.47 -28.08
CA ALA A 31 22.78 4.94 -27.15
C ALA A 31 23.27 3.68 -26.42
N VAL A 32 23.85 2.72 -27.14
CA VAL A 32 24.44 1.50 -26.57
C VAL A 32 25.55 1.84 -25.58
N HIS A 33 26.43 2.79 -25.92
CA HIS A 33 27.49 3.24 -25.02
C HIS A 33 26.95 3.85 -23.72
N GLY A 34 25.92 4.70 -23.82
CA GLY A 34 25.25 5.27 -22.65
C GLY A 34 24.55 4.23 -21.78
N LEU A 35 23.87 3.25 -22.38
CA LEU A 35 23.23 2.16 -21.65
C LEU A 35 24.25 1.22 -20.98
N ASN A 36 25.39 0.95 -21.62
CA ASN A 36 26.48 0.21 -20.99
C ASN A 36 26.99 0.93 -19.74
N MET A 37 27.18 2.26 -19.80
CA MET A 37 27.54 3.06 -18.62
C MET A 37 26.49 2.95 -17.50
N LEU A 38 25.19 2.99 -17.84
CA LEU A 38 24.11 2.80 -16.87
C LEU A 38 24.17 1.40 -16.22
N PHE A 39 24.34 0.35 -17.02
CA PHE A 39 24.40 -1.03 -16.54
C PHE A 39 25.65 -1.30 -15.70
N GLU A 40 26.80 -0.73 -16.05
CA GLU A 40 28.03 -0.80 -15.23
C GLU A 40 27.85 -0.15 -13.86
N HIS A 41 27.20 1.02 -13.85
CA HIS A 41 26.85 1.70 -12.60
C HIS A 41 25.89 0.87 -11.75
N MET A 42 24.83 0.33 -12.36
CA MET A 42 23.86 -0.51 -11.65
C MET A 42 24.50 -1.81 -11.11
N ALA A 43 25.35 -2.47 -11.91
CA ALA A 43 26.10 -3.65 -11.49
C ALA A 43 27.05 -3.37 -10.30
N SER A 44 27.52 -2.13 -10.16
CA SER A 44 28.44 -1.74 -9.10
C SER A 44 27.71 -1.24 -7.85
N ASN A 45 26.73 -0.36 -8.03
CA ASN A 45 26.14 0.47 -6.97
C ASN A 45 24.65 0.15 -6.68
N TYR A 46 23.95 -0.50 -7.62
CA TYR A 46 22.50 -0.75 -7.59
C TYR A 46 22.14 -2.24 -7.84
N ARG A 47 22.99 -3.17 -7.37
CA ARG A 47 22.95 -4.62 -7.69
C ARG A 47 21.63 -5.34 -7.46
N LEU A 48 20.78 -4.82 -6.58
CA LEU A 48 19.50 -5.43 -6.21
C LEU A 48 18.35 -5.04 -7.13
N GLU A 49 18.55 -4.02 -7.96
CA GLU A 49 17.60 -3.51 -8.94
C GLU A 49 17.37 -4.55 -10.03
N PHE A 50 16.10 -4.82 -10.33
CA PHE A 50 15.71 -5.66 -11.45
C PHE A 50 15.55 -4.79 -12.67
N THR A 51 16.27 -5.13 -13.74
CA THR A 51 16.23 -4.40 -15.00
C THR A 51 15.80 -5.33 -16.12
N ALA A 52 14.86 -4.88 -16.96
CA ALA A 52 14.47 -5.54 -18.20
C ALA A 52 14.92 -4.68 -19.40
N LEU A 53 15.26 -5.34 -20.51
CA LEU A 53 15.62 -4.67 -21.77
C LEU A 53 14.62 -5.04 -22.85
N MET A 54 14.00 -4.02 -23.42
CA MET A 54 13.07 -4.12 -24.54
C MET A 54 13.59 -3.30 -25.70
N ALA A 55 13.48 -3.83 -26.91
CA ALA A 55 13.75 -3.09 -28.13
C ALA A 55 12.44 -2.81 -28.87
N PHE A 56 12.35 -1.65 -29.53
CA PHE A 56 11.17 -1.31 -30.31
C PHE A 56 11.49 -0.61 -31.63
N SER A 57 10.65 -0.90 -32.62
CA SER A 57 10.53 -0.22 -33.90
C SER A 57 9.03 -0.21 -34.23
N SER A 58 8.57 -0.91 -35.28
CA SER A 58 7.15 -1.01 -35.63
C SER A 58 6.41 -1.96 -34.69
N LEU A 59 7.13 -2.97 -34.22
CA LEU A 59 6.78 -3.89 -33.14
C LEU A 59 7.75 -3.69 -31.98
N TRP A 60 7.46 -4.30 -30.84
CA TRP A 60 8.35 -4.36 -29.69
C TRP A 60 8.70 -5.81 -29.38
N GLU A 61 9.89 -6.02 -28.84
CA GLU A 61 10.37 -7.32 -28.38
C GLU A 61 11.01 -7.18 -27.00
N LEU A 62 10.75 -8.15 -26.12
CA LEU A 62 11.43 -8.27 -24.85
C LEU A 62 12.73 -9.08 -25.06
N LEU A 63 13.86 -8.38 -25.15
CA LEU A 63 15.17 -9.00 -25.36
C LEU A 63 15.66 -9.70 -24.11
N VAL A 64 15.51 -9.05 -22.95
CA VAL A 64 15.92 -9.60 -21.66
C VAL A 64 14.81 -9.35 -20.64
N PRO A 65 14.23 -10.40 -20.03
CA PRO A 65 13.25 -10.25 -18.95
C PRO A 65 13.91 -9.65 -17.70
N PHE A 66 13.12 -9.29 -16.68
CA PHE A 66 13.65 -8.71 -15.45
C PHE A 66 14.74 -9.57 -14.83
N THR A 67 15.94 -9.01 -14.77
CA THR A 67 17.13 -9.70 -14.24
C THR A 67 17.98 -8.76 -13.40
N ARG A 68 18.85 -9.35 -12.59
CA ARG A 68 19.95 -8.66 -11.90
C ARG A 68 21.30 -8.95 -12.56
N ASP A 69 21.31 -9.77 -13.61
CA ASP A 69 22.49 -10.08 -14.40
C ASP A 69 22.71 -9.00 -15.45
N TYR A 70 23.47 -7.97 -15.05
CA TYR A 70 23.81 -6.85 -15.92
C TYR A 70 24.72 -7.26 -17.09
N ASN A 71 25.45 -8.39 -16.99
CA ASN A 71 26.25 -8.86 -18.11
C ASN A 71 25.36 -9.33 -19.25
N ALA A 72 24.28 -10.07 -18.95
CA ALA A 72 23.30 -10.50 -19.95
C ALA A 72 22.62 -9.31 -20.66
N LEU A 73 22.35 -8.23 -19.92
CA LEU A 73 21.81 -7.00 -20.50
C LEU A 73 22.81 -6.33 -21.47
N GLN A 74 24.10 -6.28 -21.12
CA GLN A 74 25.16 -5.73 -21.97
C GLN A 74 25.43 -6.59 -23.22
N GLU A 75 25.38 -7.92 -23.08
CA GLU A 75 25.51 -8.85 -24.21
C GLU A 75 24.36 -8.66 -25.21
N ALA A 76 23.12 -8.54 -24.73
CA ALA A 76 21.95 -8.31 -25.58
C ALA A 76 22.01 -6.97 -26.34
N LEU A 77 22.60 -5.92 -25.75
CA LEU A 77 22.84 -4.64 -26.43
C LEU A 77 23.83 -4.77 -27.59
N SER A 78 24.79 -5.70 -27.49
CA SER A 78 25.80 -5.92 -28.51
C SER A 78 25.25 -6.64 -29.75
N SER A 79 24.13 -7.36 -29.61
CA SER A 79 23.47 -8.13 -30.67
C SER A 79 22.20 -7.48 -31.23
N LEU A 80 22.03 -6.17 -31.06
CA LEU A 80 20.83 -5.46 -31.54
C LEU A 80 20.79 -5.42 -33.08
N GLU A 81 19.67 -5.85 -33.66
CA GLU A 81 19.38 -5.68 -35.08
C GLU A 81 18.85 -4.26 -35.39
N ASP A 82 18.83 -3.89 -36.66
CA ASP A 82 18.26 -2.63 -37.15
C ASP A 82 16.90 -2.91 -37.81
N TYR A 83 15.89 -2.14 -37.44
CA TYR A 83 14.51 -2.30 -37.91
C TYR A 83 13.97 -1.01 -38.53
N ASP A 84 12.71 -1.04 -38.96
CA ASP A 84 12.08 -0.06 -39.83
C ASP A 84 11.71 1.30 -39.20
N LYS A 85 10.56 1.39 -38.53
CA LYS A 85 9.89 2.63 -38.15
C LYS A 85 9.58 2.66 -36.66
N THR A 86 9.78 3.79 -35.99
CA THR A 86 9.37 4.01 -34.61
C THR A 86 7.85 3.92 -34.36
N CYS A 87 7.46 3.17 -33.33
CA CYS A 87 6.10 3.08 -32.81
C CYS A 87 6.11 3.07 -31.27
N ILE A 88 6.26 4.26 -30.67
CA ILE A 88 6.37 4.43 -29.21
C ILE A 88 5.11 3.90 -28.48
N GLU A 89 3.92 4.09 -29.06
CA GLU A 89 2.68 3.60 -28.45
C GLU A 89 2.67 2.07 -28.29
N ALA A 90 3.19 1.33 -29.28
CA ALA A 90 3.29 -0.12 -29.17
C ALA A 90 4.30 -0.53 -28.09
N ALA A 91 5.44 0.17 -28.01
CA ALA A 91 6.45 -0.06 -26.98
C ALA A 91 5.90 0.17 -25.56
N LEU A 92 5.16 1.25 -25.33
CA LEU A 92 4.53 1.56 -24.04
C LEU A 92 3.47 0.52 -23.64
N ASN A 93 2.72 -0.02 -24.62
CA ASN A 93 1.84 -1.17 -24.37
C ASN A 93 2.64 -2.42 -23.96
N GLY A 94 3.81 -2.64 -24.56
CA GLY A 94 4.73 -3.70 -24.16
C GLY A 94 5.20 -3.55 -22.72
N VAL A 95 5.61 -2.34 -22.31
CA VAL A 95 5.99 -2.05 -20.91
C VAL A 95 4.85 -2.39 -19.96
N ASN A 96 3.63 -1.97 -20.29
CA ASN A 96 2.44 -2.27 -19.52
C ASN A 96 2.27 -3.77 -19.25
N ASN A 97 2.42 -4.58 -20.30
CA ASN A 97 2.26 -6.03 -20.21
C ASN A 97 3.38 -6.66 -19.38
N VAL A 98 4.63 -6.30 -19.64
CA VAL A 98 5.81 -6.87 -18.97
C VAL A 98 5.83 -6.54 -17.47
N VAL A 99 5.52 -5.29 -17.10
CA VAL A 99 5.50 -4.88 -15.69
C VAL A 99 4.35 -5.53 -14.93
N GLN A 100 3.12 -5.51 -15.49
CA GLN A 100 1.97 -6.10 -14.81
C GLN A 100 2.08 -7.62 -14.66
N GLN A 101 2.66 -8.31 -15.64
CA GLN A 101 2.83 -9.75 -15.59
C GLN A 101 3.78 -10.19 -14.47
N GLU A 102 4.83 -9.41 -14.19
CA GLU A 102 5.87 -9.76 -13.23
C GLU A 102 5.66 -9.14 -11.85
N TRP A 103 5.23 -7.88 -11.79
CA TRP A 103 5.17 -7.09 -10.55
C TRP A 103 3.76 -6.62 -10.17
N GLY A 104 2.76 -6.82 -11.03
CA GLY A 104 1.39 -6.33 -10.83
C GLY A 104 1.27 -4.80 -10.94
N SER A 105 0.19 -4.23 -10.39
CA SER A 105 -0.10 -2.78 -10.47
C SER A 105 0.42 -1.97 -9.28
N GLY A 106 0.82 -2.61 -8.19
CA GLY A 106 1.20 -1.94 -6.94
C GLY A 106 2.69 -1.60 -6.82
N CYS A 107 3.53 -2.11 -7.72
CA CYS A 107 4.98 -1.91 -7.66
C CYS A 107 5.38 -0.66 -8.47
N PRO A 108 6.00 0.36 -7.85
CA PRO A 108 6.55 1.48 -8.60
C PRO A 108 7.61 1.01 -9.58
N CYS A 109 7.62 1.52 -10.81
CA CYS A 109 8.57 1.14 -11.87
C CYS A 109 9.22 2.38 -12.50
N GLN A 110 10.46 2.27 -12.97
CA GLN A 110 11.10 3.28 -13.79
C GLN A 110 11.15 2.83 -15.24
N VAL A 111 10.80 3.72 -16.16
CA VAL A 111 10.88 3.46 -17.60
C VAL A 111 11.93 4.40 -18.19
N VAL A 112 12.96 3.83 -18.79
CA VAL A 112 14.06 4.55 -19.44
C VAL A 112 13.92 4.39 -20.93
N LEU A 113 13.37 5.40 -21.60
CA LEU A 113 13.19 5.43 -23.06
C LEU A 113 14.40 6.08 -23.72
N VAL A 114 15.14 5.34 -24.53
CA VAL A 114 16.28 5.84 -25.31
C VAL A 114 15.89 5.89 -26.79
N THR A 115 15.88 7.08 -27.37
CA THR A 115 15.49 7.33 -28.76
C THR A 115 16.26 8.53 -29.33
N ASP A 116 16.23 8.74 -30.64
CA ASP A 116 16.75 9.95 -31.29
C ASP A 116 15.71 11.08 -31.40
N GLY A 117 14.51 10.87 -30.84
CA GLY A 117 13.40 11.83 -30.89
C GLY A 117 12.57 11.75 -32.17
N SER A 118 12.83 10.77 -33.04
CA SER A 118 12.03 10.55 -34.25
C SER A 118 10.62 10.06 -33.90
N LEU A 119 9.62 10.92 -34.09
CA LEU A 119 8.22 10.64 -33.79
C LEU A 119 7.58 9.56 -34.71
N GLY A 120 8.28 9.13 -35.77
CA GLY A 120 7.77 8.21 -36.78
C GLY A 120 6.81 8.88 -37.78
N ILE A 121 6.40 8.14 -38.82
CA ILE A 121 5.59 8.68 -39.93
C ILE A 121 4.27 7.92 -40.09
N GLY A 122 3.14 8.63 -40.18
CA GLY A 122 1.83 8.04 -40.50
C GLY A 122 1.13 7.33 -39.32
N LYS A 123 0.34 6.29 -39.61
CA LYS A 123 -0.40 5.51 -38.58
C LYS A 123 0.60 4.78 -37.66
N GLY A 124 0.59 5.09 -36.36
CA GLY A 124 1.56 4.60 -35.37
C GLY A 124 2.73 5.56 -35.06
N SER A 125 2.78 6.74 -35.71
CA SER A 125 3.64 7.82 -35.24
C SER A 125 3.12 8.40 -33.93
N LEU A 126 4.02 8.86 -33.05
CA LEU A 126 3.66 9.47 -31.78
C LEU A 126 2.72 10.67 -32.00
N ARG A 127 3.00 11.51 -33.01
CA ARG A 127 2.16 12.66 -33.36
C ARG A 127 0.72 12.27 -33.68
N HIS A 128 0.54 11.23 -34.49
CA HIS A 128 -0.81 10.73 -34.82
C HIS A 128 -1.49 10.11 -33.61
N SER A 129 -0.75 9.39 -32.78
CA SER A 129 -1.27 8.76 -31.57
C SER A 129 -1.77 9.81 -30.56
N LEU A 130 -1.02 10.88 -30.35
CA LEU A 130 -1.41 11.99 -29.47
C LEU A 130 -2.62 12.77 -30.03
N GLN A 131 -2.67 13.02 -31.34
CA GLN A 131 -3.83 13.71 -31.95
C GLN A 131 -5.13 12.90 -31.85
N THR A 132 -5.05 11.57 -31.81
CA THR A 132 -6.21 10.68 -31.77
C THR A 132 -6.67 10.32 -30.35
N LEU A 133 -5.99 10.79 -29.29
CA LEU A 133 -6.28 10.49 -27.88
C LEU A 133 -7.77 10.63 -27.53
N LYS A 134 -8.39 11.77 -27.87
CA LYS A 134 -9.78 12.09 -27.49
C LYS A 134 -10.84 11.33 -28.28
N HIS A 135 -10.46 10.71 -29.40
CA HIS A 135 -11.39 10.07 -30.33
C HIS A 135 -11.39 8.54 -30.23
N ARG A 136 -10.64 7.96 -29.28
CA ARG A 136 -10.52 6.52 -29.08
C ARG A 136 -11.58 6.01 -28.10
N GLY A 137 -12.19 4.87 -28.43
CA GLY A 137 -13.08 4.12 -27.53
C GLY A 137 -12.29 3.33 -26.48
N GLU A 138 -13.00 2.72 -25.53
CA GLU A 138 -12.38 2.02 -24.39
C GLU A 138 -11.42 0.87 -24.79
N ASP A 139 -11.69 0.19 -25.92
CA ASP A 139 -10.88 -0.93 -26.41
C ASP A 139 -9.52 -0.51 -27.01
N LYS A 140 -9.29 0.79 -27.21
CA LYS A 140 -8.04 1.35 -27.79
C LYS A 140 -7.51 2.53 -26.99
N LYS A 141 -7.62 2.44 -25.66
CA LYS A 141 -7.05 3.43 -24.76
C LYS A 141 -5.54 3.53 -25.00
N PHE A 142 -5.06 4.76 -24.94
CA PHE A 142 -3.64 5.04 -24.99
C PHE A 142 -2.98 4.46 -23.72
N PRO A 143 -1.77 3.88 -23.79
CA PRO A 143 -1.13 3.18 -22.67
C PRO A 143 -0.77 4.07 -21.47
N LEU A 144 -0.84 5.40 -21.61
CA LEU A 144 -0.60 6.35 -20.54
C LEU A 144 -1.91 7.01 -20.05
N PRO A 145 -2.05 7.27 -18.74
CA PRO A 145 -1.08 6.97 -17.68
C PRO A 145 -0.95 5.46 -17.43
N PHE A 146 0.24 5.04 -17.00
CA PHE A 146 0.46 3.65 -16.61
C PHE A 146 -0.44 3.27 -15.43
N PRO A 147 -0.94 2.02 -15.33
CA PRO A 147 -1.77 1.55 -14.24
C PRO A 147 -0.96 1.20 -12.97
N PHE A 148 0.34 1.47 -12.98
CA PHE A 148 1.26 1.36 -11.86
C PHE A 148 2.05 2.66 -11.71
N PRO A 149 2.49 3.03 -10.49
CA PRO A 149 3.30 4.23 -10.29
C PRO A 149 4.56 4.17 -11.13
N THR A 150 4.78 5.17 -11.98
CA THR A 150 5.87 5.13 -12.96
C THR A 150 6.62 6.45 -13.05
N LYS A 151 7.95 6.37 -13.14
CA LYS A 151 8.80 7.50 -13.56
C LYS A 151 9.27 7.28 -14.98
N LEU A 152 8.96 8.21 -15.88
CA LEU A 152 9.33 8.12 -17.29
C LEU A 152 10.53 9.02 -17.60
N TYR A 153 11.69 8.41 -17.81
CA TYR A 153 12.90 9.12 -18.24
C TYR A 153 13.10 8.94 -19.73
N ILE A 154 13.16 10.04 -20.48
CA ILE A 154 13.33 10.02 -21.94
C ILE A 154 14.72 10.56 -22.26
N LEU A 155 15.61 9.73 -22.78
CA LEU A 155 16.95 10.11 -23.21
C LEU A 155 16.97 10.26 -24.72
N CYS A 156 17.14 11.49 -25.18
CA CYS A 156 17.19 11.83 -26.58
C CYS A 156 18.64 11.91 -27.07
N ILE A 157 19.02 11.02 -27.99
CA ILE A 157 20.27 11.09 -28.76
C ILE A 157 20.12 12.10 -29.89
N ALA A 158 19.78 13.33 -29.51
CA ALA A 158 19.58 14.48 -30.37
C ALA A 158 19.80 15.76 -29.56
N ASN A 159 20.19 16.82 -30.25
CA ASN A 159 20.37 18.13 -29.64
C ASN A 159 19.00 18.81 -29.46
N SER A 160 18.88 19.70 -28.47
CA SER A 160 17.64 20.45 -28.23
C SER A 160 17.16 21.22 -29.47
N GLU A 161 18.08 21.77 -30.26
CA GLU A 161 17.75 22.47 -31.52
C GLU A 161 17.12 21.53 -32.56
N GLU A 162 17.63 20.31 -32.72
CA GLU A 162 17.08 19.32 -33.66
C GLU A 162 15.65 18.91 -33.26
N LEU A 163 15.44 18.71 -31.96
CA LEU A 163 14.14 18.32 -31.41
C LEU A 163 13.10 19.44 -31.52
N GLN A 164 13.51 20.70 -31.35
CA GLN A 164 12.64 21.86 -31.52
C GLN A 164 12.26 22.08 -32.99
N MET A 165 13.20 21.90 -33.93
CA MET A 165 12.93 22.03 -35.36
C MET A 165 11.90 21.02 -35.87
N THR A 166 11.83 19.84 -35.24
CA THR A 166 10.98 18.73 -35.67
C THR A 166 9.67 18.60 -34.88
N ASP A 167 9.36 19.55 -34.00
CA ASP A 167 8.22 19.48 -33.06
C ASP A 167 8.29 18.26 -32.13
N ALA A 168 9.45 17.59 -32.06
CA ALA A 168 9.64 16.38 -31.27
C ALA A 168 9.62 16.67 -29.77
N MET A 169 10.18 17.80 -29.36
CA MET A 169 10.23 18.21 -27.95
C MET A 169 8.81 18.32 -27.36
N ASP A 170 7.93 19.08 -28.00
CA ASP A 170 6.55 19.31 -27.54
C ASP A 170 5.74 18.00 -27.43
N ASN A 171 5.95 17.07 -28.37
CA ASN A 171 5.28 15.76 -28.35
C ASN A 171 5.81 14.86 -27.22
N LEU A 172 7.11 14.91 -26.91
CA LEU A 172 7.72 14.17 -25.80
C LEU A 172 7.33 14.77 -24.44
N GLU A 173 7.25 16.10 -24.34
CA GLU A 173 6.74 16.79 -23.15
C GLU A 173 5.27 16.43 -22.90
N HIS A 174 4.44 16.41 -23.95
CA HIS A 174 3.05 15.98 -23.84
C HIS A 174 2.95 14.51 -23.39
N LEU A 175 3.85 13.64 -23.86
CA LEU A 175 3.93 12.24 -23.41
C LEU A 175 4.22 12.16 -21.90
N LEU A 176 5.15 12.97 -21.40
CA LEU A 176 5.49 13.04 -19.98
C LEU A 176 4.32 13.59 -19.13
N CYS A 177 3.60 14.59 -19.63
CA CYS A 177 2.38 15.08 -18.96
C CYS A 177 1.31 13.98 -18.87
N LEU A 178 1.15 13.15 -19.91
CA LEU A 178 0.20 12.04 -19.92
C LEU A 178 0.58 10.90 -18.97
N SER A 179 1.87 10.71 -18.67
CA SER A 179 2.32 9.73 -17.67
C SER A 179 2.12 10.18 -16.22
N GLY A 180 1.58 11.39 -15.99
CA GLY A 180 1.37 11.97 -14.66
C GLY A 180 2.38 13.06 -14.28
N GLY A 181 3.33 13.40 -15.16
CA GLY A 181 4.36 14.41 -14.92
C GLY A 181 5.59 13.90 -14.16
N ASP A 182 5.55 12.67 -13.65
CA ASP A 182 6.68 12.05 -12.95
C ASP A 182 7.73 11.52 -13.95
N GLY A 183 8.84 12.26 -14.08
CA GLY A 183 9.95 11.91 -14.95
C GLY A 183 10.68 13.12 -15.51
N GLN A 184 11.60 12.90 -16.45
CA GLN A 184 12.42 13.98 -17.03
C GLN A 184 12.88 13.62 -18.45
N ILE A 185 12.91 14.63 -19.33
CA ILE A 185 13.53 14.54 -20.65
C ILE A 185 14.99 14.99 -20.54
N PHE A 186 15.90 14.15 -21.01
CA PHE A 186 17.32 14.43 -21.09
C PHE A 186 17.71 14.61 -22.56
N THR A 187 18.21 15.79 -22.88
CA THR A 187 18.75 16.10 -24.21
C THR A 187 20.26 16.29 -24.16
N MET A 188 20.89 16.22 -25.34
CA MET A 188 22.33 16.38 -25.49
C MET A 188 22.72 17.87 -25.39
N GLU A 189 23.63 18.17 -24.45
CA GLU A 189 24.25 19.49 -24.34
C GLU A 189 25.55 19.50 -25.16
N GLY A 190 25.56 20.27 -26.24
CA GLY A 190 26.71 20.39 -27.15
C GLY A 190 26.69 19.42 -28.34
N PRO A 191 27.83 19.13 -28.98
CA PRO A 191 27.88 18.26 -30.15
C PRO A 191 27.52 16.81 -29.79
N LEU A 192 26.85 16.11 -30.70
CA LEU A 192 26.60 14.68 -30.57
C LEU A 192 27.94 13.94 -30.57
N CYS A 193 28.35 13.44 -29.41
CA CYS A 193 29.56 12.65 -29.23
C CYS A 193 29.46 11.80 -27.96
N MET A 194 30.36 10.81 -27.82
CA MET A 194 30.39 9.90 -26.66
C MET A 194 30.44 10.64 -25.33
N LYS A 195 31.20 11.74 -25.24
CA LYS A 195 31.34 12.53 -24.01
C LYS A 195 30.02 13.18 -23.57
N SER A 196 29.28 13.75 -24.52
CA SER A 196 27.98 14.37 -24.23
C SER A 196 26.95 13.32 -23.81
N VAL A 197 26.99 12.12 -24.40
CA VAL A 197 26.11 11.00 -23.99
C VAL A 197 26.44 10.53 -22.58
N GLN A 198 27.72 10.35 -22.25
CA GLN A 198 28.14 9.99 -20.90
C GLN A 198 27.69 11.02 -19.87
N THR A 199 27.76 12.30 -20.22
CA THR A 199 27.27 13.39 -19.34
C THR A 199 25.75 13.29 -19.16
N MET A 200 25.00 13.03 -20.24
CA MET A 200 23.56 12.85 -20.20
C MET A 200 23.14 11.66 -19.31
N PHE A 201 23.73 10.49 -19.51
CA PHE A 201 23.48 9.30 -18.69
C PHE A 201 23.98 9.47 -17.25
N GLY A 202 25.08 10.20 -17.03
CA GLY A 202 25.54 10.60 -15.70
C GLY A 202 24.48 11.38 -14.93
N ARG A 203 23.82 12.36 -15.58
CA ARG A 203 22.70 13.10 -14.97
C ARG A 203 21.52 12.19 -14.61
N LEU A 204 21.17 11.22 -15.46
CA LEU A 204 20.15 10.22 -15.15
C LEU A 204 20.56 9.39 -13.92
N ILE A 205 21.80 8.92 -13.88
CA ILE A 205 22.36 8.14 -12.76
C ILE A 205 22.26 8.93 -11.46
N ASP A 206 22.71 10.18 -11.45
CA ASP A 206 22.69 11.03 -10.26
C ASP A 206 21.25 11.28 -9.78
N HIS A 207 20.32 11.46 -10.72
CA HIS A 207 18.92 11.74 -10.43
C HIS A 207 18.14 10.52 -9.93
N ALA A 208 18.24 9.38 -10.62
CA ALA A 208 17.36 8.22 -10.44
C ALA A 208 18.01 7.01 -9.77
N TYR A 209 19.33 6.84 -9.92
CA TYR A 209 20.08 5.64 -9.52
C TYR A 209 21.21 5.93 -8.52
N SER A 210 21.09 7.01 -7.76
CA SER A 210 21.98 7.33 -6.66
C SER A 210 21.58 6.53 -5.40
N PRO A 211 22.52 5.80 -4.78
CA PRO A 211 22.22 5.01 -3.59
C PRO A 211 21.92 5.92 -2.41
N PHE A 212 20.93 5.54 -1.60
CA PHE A 212 20.63 6.26 -0.38
C PHE A 212 21.49 5.72 0.76
N HIS A 213 22.49 6.50 1.17
CA HIS A 213 23.32 6.21 2.32
C HIS A 213 22.76 6.90 3.56
N ALA A 214 22.73 6.17 4.66
CA ALA A 214 22.23 6.62 5.95
C ALA A 214 23.09 6.03 7.08
N VAL A 215 23.00 6.61 8.26
CA VAL A 215 23.60 6.09 9.48
C VAL A 215 22.48 5.59 10.38
N LEU A 216 22.52 4.31 10.71
CA LEU A 216 21.58 3.71 11.66
C LEU A 216 22.13 3.85 13.08
N HIS A 217 21.38 4.53 13.94
CA HIS A 217 21.68 4.77 15.34
C HIS A 217 20.77 3.97 16.25
N CYS A 218 21.33 3.45 17.33
CA CYS A 218 20.60 2.89 18.48
C CYS A 218 21.35 3.31 19.74
N GLY A 219 20.99 4.47 20.29
CA GLY A 219 21.79 5.14 21.31
C GLY A 219 23.21 5.40 20.81
N ASN A 220 24.21 4.88 21.51
CA ASN A 220 25.63 5.08 21.16
C ASN A 220 26.15 4.13 20.06
N LEU A 221 25.34 3.18 19.61
CA LEU A 221 25.71 2.26 18.53
C LEU A 221 25.33 2.88 17.20
N SER A 222 26.28 2.98 16.28
CA SER A 222 26.05 3.48 14.92
C SER A 222 26.60 2.52 13.85
N SER A 223 25.98 2.53 12.68
CA SER A 223 26.48 1.79 11.51
C SER A 223 26.08 2.49 10.23
N ASP A 224 27.01 2.59 9.28
CA ASP A 224 26.73 3.07 7.93
C ASP A 224 25.94 2.02 7.14
N VAL A 225 24.80 2.43 6.60
CA VAL A 225 23.87 1.57 5.89
C VAL A 225 23.41 2.18 4.57
N GLN A 226 23.10 1.31 3.62
CA GLN A 226 22.43 1.63 2.37
C GLN A 226 20.97 1.20 2.47
N VAL A 227 20.05 2.10 2.17
CA VAL A 227 18.61 1.81 2.10
C VAL A 227 18.22 1.63 0.63
N PHE A 228 17.66 0.47 0.30
CA PHE A 228 17.34 0.07 -1.07
C PHE A 228 15.91 -0.47 -1.22
N PRO A 229 15.09 -0.03 -2.19
CA PRO A 229 15.35 1.09 -3.10
C PRO A 229 15.40 2.40 -2.32
N ARG A 230 15.86 3.49 -2.96
CA ARG A 230 15.85 4.82 -2.33
C ARG A 230 14.42 5.20 -1.90
N PRO A 231 14.20 5.62 -0.64
CA PRO A 231 12.92 6.17 -0.21
C PRO A 231 12.56 7.43 -1.02
N GLU A 232 11.35 7.48 -1.53
CA GLU A 232 10.88 8.65 -2.28
C GLU A 232 10.40 9.74 -1.30
N PRO A 233 10.69 11.03 -1.57
CA PRO A 233 10.09 12.11 -0.82
C PRO A 233 8.57 12.09 -0.96
N MET A 234 7.87 12.31 0.15
CA MET A 234 6.41 12.29 0.16
C MET A 234 5.84 13.66 0.36
N VAL A 235 4.79 13.97 -0.39
CA VAL A 235 4.01 15.19 -0.23
C VAL A 235 2.73 14.82 0.52
N VAL A 236 2.45 15.50 1.62
CA VAL A 236 1.21 15.30 2.38
C VAL A 236 0.20 16.33 1.88
N ASP A 237 -0.84 15.88 1.17
CA ASP A 237 -1.81 16.73 0.48
C ASP A 237 -2.63 17.66 1.41
N GLU A 238 -2.63 17.40 2.72
CA GLU A 238 -3.39 18.19 3.70
C GLU A 238 -2.72 19.52 4.11
N GLU A 239 -1.51 19.81 3.63
CA GLU A 239 -0.78 21.05 3.96
C GLU A 239 -1.11 22.20 2.98
N VAL A 240 -1.31 23.41 3.52
CA VAL A 240 -1.57 24.65 2.75
C VAL A 240 -0.42 24.99 1.79
N GLU A 241 0.81 24.57 2.14
CA GLU A 241 1.99 24.56 1.27
C GLU A 241 2.65 23.18 1.34
N PRO A 242 2.36 22.27 0.40
CA PRO A 242 2.90 20.92 0.43
C PRO A 242 4.42 20.92 0.32
N MET A 243 5.13 20.62 1.41
CA MET A 243 6.59 20.44 1.36
C MET A 243 6.95 18.95 1.27
N PRO A 244 7.78 18.53 0.30
CA PRO A 244 8.19 17.14 0.19
C PRO A 244 9.03 16.73 1.42
N ARG A 245 8.51 15.76 2.17
CA ARG A 245 9.15 15.16 3.33
C ARG A 245 10.03 13.99 2.88
N ALA A 246 11.35 14.15 3.01
CA ALA A 246 12.33 13.09 2.76
C ALA A 246 12.76 12.42 4.07
N VAL A 247 13.06 11.13 4.00
CA VAL A 247 13.62 10.36 5.12
C VAL A 247 14.98 10.95 5.53
N SER A 248 15.22 11.08 6.84
CA SER A 248 16.52 11.53 7.38
C SER A 248 17.65 10.58 7.00
N THR A 249 18.85 11.11 6.84
CA THR A 249 20.07 10.30 6.71
C THR A 249 20.47 9.69 8.06
N ASP A 250 20.07 10.29 9.17
CA ASP A 250 20.29 9.75 10.51
C ASP A 250 19.01 9.03 10.95
N LEU A 251 19.06 7.69 10.95
CA LEU A 251 17.95 6.82 11.31
C LEU A 251 18.09 6.42 12.77
N GLU A 252 17.21 6.90 13.64
CA GLU A 252 17.32 6.65 15.09
C GLU A 252 16.32 5.58 15.54
N ILE A 253 16.82 4.48 16.11
CA ILE A 253 16.00 3.50 16.80
C ILE A 253 15.59 4.08 18.15
N VAL A 254 14.28 4.27 18.33
CA VAL A 254 13.70 4.88 19.54
C VAL A 254 13.09 3.85 20.50
N GLY A 255 12.84 2.62 20.04
CA GLY A 255 12.24 1.59 20.87
C GLY A 255 12.05 0.26 20.16
N PHE A 256 11.54 -0.71 20.90
CA PHE A 256 11.34 -2.09 20.46
C PHE A 256 9.91 -2.51 20.75
N ILE A 257 9.28 -3.20 19.81
CA ILE A 257 7.91 -3.71 19.92
C ILE A 257 7.89 -5.15 19.41
N GLU A 258 7.14 -6.02 20.07
CA GLU A 258 7.01 -7.41 19.65
C GLU A 258 6.29 -7.56 18.30
N ILE A 259 6.60 -8.64 17.56
CA ILE A 259 5.92 -8.94 16.29
C ILE A 259 4.40 -9.08 16.48
N ALA A 260 3.97 -9.66 17.59
CA ALA A 260 2.55 -9.84 17.89
C ALA A 260 1.82 -8.49 18.07
N ASP A 261 2.47 -7.52 18.70
CA ASP A 261 1.89 -6.21 19.04
C ASP A 261 1.83 -5.26 17.85
N ILE A 262 2.87 -5.24 16.99
CA ILE A 262 2.83 -4.43 15.77
C ILE A 262 1.83 -4.99 14.75
N SER A 263 1.59 -6.31 14.79
CA SER A 263 0.73 -7.05 13.87
C SER A 263 1.22 -6.96 12.41
N SER A 264 0.34 -6.57 11.48
CA SER A 264 0.65 -6.35 10.06
C SER A 264 0.27 -4.93 9.67
N PRO A 265 1.09 -3.94 10.03
CA PRO A 265 0.76 -2.54 9.82
C PRO A 265 0.69 -2.20 8.32
N PRO A 266 -0.20 -1.29 7.91
CA PRO A 266 -0.10 -0.67 6.59
C PRO A 266 1.20 0.12 6.52
N VAL A 267 1.92 -0.05 5.42
CA VAL A 267 3.21 0.60 5.19
C VAL A 267 3.21 1.17 3.78
N ILE A 268 3.85 2.31 3.61
CA ILE A 268 3.93 2.99 2.30
C ILE A 268 4.89 2.23 1.38
N SER A 269 6.07 1.91 1.91
CA SER A 269 7.14 1.31 1.15
C SER A 269 8.02 0.44 2.03
N ARG A 270 8.70 -0.51 1.40
CA ARG A 270 9.62 -1.46 2.03
C ARG A 270 11.00 -1.32 1.39
N HIS A 271 12.02 -1.33 2.23
CA HIS A 271 13.40 -1.12 1.84
C HIS A 271 14.30 -2.13 2.52
N LEU A 272 15.23 -2.72 1.80
CA LEU A 272 16.35 -3.46 2.36
C LEU A 272 17.35 -2.48 2.99
N VAL A 273 17.86 -2.83 4.16
CA VAL A 273 18.90 -2.07 4.85
C VAL A 273 20.17 -2.92 4.87
N LEU A 274 21.19 -2.46 4.16
CA LEU A 274 22.43 -3.19 3.93
C LEU A 274 23.61 -2.46 4.56
N PRO A 275 24.56 -3.12 5.22
CA PRO A 275 25.78 -2.47 5.68
C PRO A 275 26.67 -2.09 4.49
N ILE A 276 27.18 -0.85 4.47
CA ILE A 276 28.11 -0.38 3.42
C ILE A 276 29.53 -0.91 3.67
N ALA A 277 29.95 -0.90 4.95
CA ALA A 277 31.19 -1.50 5.41
C ALA A 277 30.88 -2.57 6.46
N VAL A 278 31.70 -3.61 6.54
CA VAL A 278 31.56 -4.68 7.54
C VAL A 278 31.95 -4.14 8.92
N ASN A 279 31.07 -3.33 9.51
CA ASN A 279 31.17 -2.93 10.90
C ASN A 279 30.38 -3.94 11.74
N LYS A 280 31.00 -4.48 12.80
CA LYS A 280 30.44 -5.59 13.59
C LYS A 280 29.11 -5.24 14.27
N GLY A 281 28.78 -3.95 14.40
CA GLY A 281 27.55 -3.46 15.04
C GLY A 281 26.27 -3.95 14.36
N LEU A 282 26.13 -3.81 13.03
CA LEU A 282 24.90 -4.21 12.34
C LEU A 282 24.64 -5.72 12.40
N PHE A 283 25.70 -6.53 12.42
CA PHE A 283 25.58 -7.97 12.60
C PHE A 283 25.00 -8.34 13.98
N LEU A 284 25.31 -7.58 15.04
CA LEU A 284 24.74 -7.78 16.36
C LEU A 284 23.24 -7.44 16.40
N PHE A 285 22.84 -6.34 15.74
CA PHE A 285 21.42 -6.00 15.60
C PHE A 285 20.67 -7.11 14.86
N TYR A 286 21.18 -7.51 13.70
CA TYR A 286 20.58 -8.57 12.88
C TYR A 286 20.47 -9.92 13.61
N THR A 287 21.54 -10.37 14.27
CA THR A 287 21.53 -11.67 14.99
C THR A 287 20.57 -11.64 16.17
N SER A 288 20.42 -10.50 16.83
CA SER A 288 19.44 -10.33 17.90
C SER A 288 18.02 -10.39 17.32
N MET A 289 17.71 -9.68 16.23
CA MET A 289 16.36 -9.69 15.64
C MET A 289 15.90 -11.07 15.19
N ALA A 290 16.75 -11.79 14.46
CA ALA A 290 16.41 -13.11 13.95
C ALA A 290 16.16 -14.11 15.09
N LYS A 291 16.74 -13.86 16.28
CA LYS A 291 16.57 -14.68 17.47
C LYS A 291 15.37 -14.28 18.32
N TRP A 292 15.09 -12.99 18.44
CA TRP A 292 14.12 -12.44 19.39
C TRP A 292 12.77 -12.07 18.78
N SER A 293 12.60 -12.12 17.45
CA SER A 293 11.30 -11.81 16.82
C SER A 293 10.78 -10.41 17.19
N LEU A 294 11.65 -9.40 17.09
CA LEU A 294 11.38 -8.01 17.47
C LEU A 294 11.36 -7.08 16.25
N TYR A 295 10.48 -6.08 16.29
CA TYR A 295 10.52 -4.89 15.44
C TYR A 295 11.17 -3.73 16.20
N PHE A 296 11.94 -2.90 15.51
CA PHE A 296 12.38 -1.62 16.06
C PHE A 296 11.53 -0.49 15.52
N CYS A 297 11.05 0.39 16.39
CA CYS A 297 10.51 1.67 15.95
C CYS A 297 11.68 2.58 15.57
N VAL A 298 11.69 3.08 14.34
CA VAL A 298 12.71 3.99 13.83
C VAL A 298 12.09 5.36 13.63
N CYS A 299 12.69 6.38 14.23
CA CYS A 299 12.42 7.77 13.93
C CYS A 299 13.13 8.13 12.61
N LEU A 300 12.32 8.45 11.59
CA LEU A 300 12.81 8.88 10.27
C LEU A 300 12.92 10.39 10.19
N ARG A 301 12.10 11.11 10.98
CA ARG A 301 11.99 12.58 11.12
C ARG A 301 11.02 12.86 12.29
N PRO A 302 11.00 14.08 12.89
CA PRO A 302 9.88 14.48 13.74
C PRO A 302 8.52 14.15 13.10
N GLU A 303 7.67 13.44 13.85
CA GLU A 303 6.33 12.97 13.43
C GLU A 303 6.31 12.03 12.21
N TRP A 304 7.43 11.34 11.92
CA TRP A 304 7.45 10.29 10.90
C TRP A 304 8.29 9.10 11.35
N TYR A 305 7.65 7.94 11.41
CA TYR A 305 8.20 6.73 11.98
C TYR A 305 8.14 5.57 10.97
N GLY A 306 8.99 4.58 11.20
CA GLY A 306 8.99 3.32 10.47
C GLY A 306 9.32 2.15 11.40
N MET A 307 9.46 0.97 10.80
CA MET A 307 9.90 -0.23 11.51
C MET A 307 11.05 -0.93 10.81
N LEU A 308 12.04 -1.39 11.58
CA LEU A 308 13.05 -2.34 11.12
C LEU A 308 12.70 -3.76 11.57
N TYR A 309 12.84 -4.72 10.67
CA TYR A 309 12.57 -6.13 10.93
C TYR A 309 13.43 -7.05 10.08
N SER A 310 13.57 -8.29 10.55
CA SER A 310 14.22 -9.35 9.80
C SER A 310 13.16 -10.07 8.96
N GLN A 311 13.37 -10.16 7.65
CA GLN A 311 12.55 -11.01 6.79
C GLN A 311 13.41 -12.15 6.24
N ALA A 312 12.96 -13.39 6.49
CA ALA A 312 13.53 -14.60 5.92
C ALA A 312 12.69 -15.05 4.72
N ASP A 313 13.17 -14.79 3.51
CA ASP A 313 12.44 -15.14 2.28
C ASP A 313 12.57 -16.64 1.91
N SER A 314 13.49 -17.35 2.57
CA SER A 314 13.59 -18.81 2.55
C SER A 314 14.58 -19.23 3.64
N LYS A 315 14.63 -20.53 3.97
CA LYS A 315 15.48 -21.15 5.02
C LYS A 315 17.00 -20.88 4.95
N LYS A 316 17.49 -19.98 4.07
CA LYS A 316 18.93 -19.79 3.80
C LYS A 316 19.46 -18.38 4.03
N LYS A 317 18.68 -17.30 3.89
CA LYS A 317 19.15 -15.92 4.16
C LYS A 317 17.99 -15.03 4.65
N SER A 318 18.14 -14.46 5.83
CA SER A 318 17.35 -13.31 6.27
C SER A 318 18.11 -12.02 6.01
N ASN A 319 17.41 -10.97 5.63
CA ASN A 319 17.96 -9.62 5.48
C ASN A 319 17.22 -8.65 6.41
N LEU A 320 17.92 -7.59 6.82
CA LEU A 320 17.31 -6.47 7.52
C LEU A 320 16.48 -5.65 6.53
N MET A 321 15.23 -5.38 6.89
CA MET A 321 14.33 -4.55 6.10
C MET A 321 13.74 -3.45 6.96
N MET A 322 13.43 -2.34 6.32
CA MET A 322 12.76 -1.17 6.86
C MET A 322 11.44 -0.98 6.14
N SER A 323 10.36 -0.77 6.88
CA SER A 323 9.10 -0.29 6.33
C SER A 323 8.80 1.11 6.86
N LEU A 324 8.25 1.97 6.02
CA LEU A 324 7.86 3.33 6.40
C LEU A 324 6.36 3.35 6.70
N PHE A 325 5.97 3.94 7.83
CA PHE A 325 4.56 4.21 8.13
C PHE A 325 4.12 5.54 7.53
N GLU A 326 2.81 5.73 7.44
CA GLU A 326 2.22 7.01 7.08
C GLU A 326 2.76 8.12 7.99
N PRO A 327 3.13 9.30 7.46
CA PRO A 327 3.52 10.43 8.30
C PRO A 327 2.37 10.84 9.20
N GLY A 328 2.68 11.16 10.46
CA GLY A 328 1.69 11.56 11.44
C GLY A 328 2.01 11.08 12.85
N SER A 329 1.22 11.56 13.80
CA SER A 329 1.39 11.24 15.23
C SER A 329 0.82 9.88 15.62
N GLU A 330 -0.19 9.39 14.90
CA GLU A 330 -0.90 8.13 15.17
C GLU A 330 -1.05 7.27 13.90
N PRO A 331 0.05 6.80 13.27
CA PRO A 331 -0.06 5.97 12.06
C PRO A 331 -0.73 4.62 12.33
N LEU A 332 -0.60 4.10 13.56
CA LEU A 332 -1.12 2.79 13.96
C LEU A 332 -2.02 2.95 15.20
N PRO A 333 -3.36 2.94 15.03
CA PRO A 333 -4.29 3.22 16.14
C PRO A 333 -4.17 2.27 17.33
N TRP A 334 -3.74 1.02 17.10
CA TRP A 334 -3.55 0.04 18.18
C TRP A 334 -2.25 0.23 18.97
N LEU A 335 -1.32 1.08 18.52
CA LEU A 335 -0.19 1.55 19.31
C LEU A 335 -0.45 2.91 19.96
N GLY A 336 -1.42 3.67 19.44
CA GLY A 336 -1.68 5.05 19.86
C GLY A 336 -0.62 6.03 19.33
N LYS A 337 -0.41 7.13 20.05
CA LYS A 337 0.59 8.14 19.69
C LYS A 337 1.99 7.60 19.89
N ILE A 338 2.78 7.54 18.83
CA ILE A 338 4.16 7.03 18.91
C ILE A 338 5.00 7.87 19.87
N THR A 339 4.75 9.18 19.94
CA THR A 339 5.42 10.09 20.88
C THR A 339 5.14 9.81 22.36
N TYR A 340 4.10 9.03 22.68
CA TYR A 340 3.75 8.64 24.05
C TYR A 340 4.25 7.24 24.40
N LEU A 341 4.90 6.54 23.47
CA LEU A 341 5.56 5.27 23.77
C LEU A 341 6.83 5.56 24.57
N GLY A 342 6.81 5.14 25.85
CA GLY A 342 7.91 5.30 26.78
C GLY A 342 8.60 3.98 27.13
N PRO A 343 9.76 4.05 27.79
CA PRO A 343 10.46 2.85 28.25
C PRO A 343 9.67 2.18 29.40
N VAL A 344 9.70 0.85 29.43
CA VAL A 344 9.05 0.05 30.50
C VAL A 344 9.56 0.42 31.90
N SER A 345 10.82 0.90 32.02
CA SER A 345 11.41 1.34 33.28
C SER A 345 10.72 2.55 33.93
N GLU A 346 9.97 3.34 33.16
CA GLU A 346 9.20 4.47 33.67
C GLU A 346 7.76 4.10 34.05
N ALA A 347 7.32 2.89 33.70
CA ALA A 347 6.01 2.38 34.10
C ALA A 347 6.02 1.94 35.57
N ALA A 348 4.89 2.10 36.26
CA ALA A 348 4.74 1.68 37.65
C ALA A 348 4.86 0.15 37.81
N GLU A 349 4.42 -0.60 36.80
CA GLU A 349 4.51 -2.06 36.72
C GLU A 349 4.90 -2.43 35.29
N ASN A 350 5.60 -3.55 35.10
CA ASN A 350 5.93 -4.04 33.76
C ASN A 350 4.63 -4.41 33.01
N PRO A 351 4.26 -3.70 31.93
CA PRO A 351 3.01 -3.96 31.22
C PRO A 351 3.00 -5.32 30.50
N TYR A 352 4.18 -5.91 30.27
CA TYR A 352 4.33 -7.26 29.71
C TYR A 352 4.19 -8.37 30.77
N GLY A 353 4.12 -8.00 32.06
CA GLY A 353 4.15 -8.93 33.18
C GLY A 353 5.56 -9.44 33.49
N GLU A 354 5.75 -10.08 34.64
CA GLU A 354 7.07 -10.62 35.03
C GLU A 354 7.52 -11.80 34.16
N ASP A 355 6.56 -12.54 33.60
CA ASP A 355 6.78 -13.72 32.76
C ASP A 355 6.53 -13.46 31.25
N ASP A 356 6.45 -12.18 30.81
CA ASP A 356 6.11 -11.80 29.43
C ASP A 356 4.79 -12.43 28.90
N SER A 357 3.81 -12.58 29.79
CA SER A 357 2.50 -13.22 29.49
C SER A 357 1.38 -12.25 29.15
N LYS A 358 1.64 -10.94 29.26
CA LYS A 358 0.68 -9.86 28.99
C LYS A 358 1.28 -8.91 27.95
N SER A 359 0.45 -8.02 27.43
CA SER A 359 0.90 -6.92 26.57
C SER A 359 0.05 -5.68 26.86
N PRO A 360 0.64 -4.47 26.81
CA PRO A 360 -0.13 -3.23 26.82
C PRO A 360 -0.92 -3.01 25.51
N PHE A 361 -0.62 -3.79 24.47
CA PHE A 361 -1.25 -3.71 23.17
C PHE A 361 -2.21 -4.89 22.91
N PRO A 362 -3.20 -4.72 22.03
CA PRO A 362 -3.55 -3.51 21.28
C PRO A 362 -4.33 -2.48 22.13
N VAL A 363 -4.04 -1.19 21.94
CA VAL A 363 -4.83 -0.09 22.49
C VAL A 363 -6.24 -0.14 21.90
N GLN A 364 -7.23 -0.25 22.78
CA GLN A 364 -8.62 -0.32 22.35
C GLN A 364 -9.15 1.06 21.97
N PRO A 365 -9.93 1.19 20.90
CA PRO A 365 -10.57 2.46 20.56
C PRO A 365 -11.55 2.88 21.67
N PRO A 366 -11.75 4.19 21.90
CA PRO A 366 -12.63 4.69 22.96
C PRO A 366 -14.09 4.24 22.78
N ALA A 367 -14.51 4.04 21.54
CA ALA A 367 -15.83 3.50 21.20
C ALA A 367 -15.72 2.17 20.46
N LYS A 368 -16.47 1.16 20.92
CA LYS A 368 -16.58 -0.13 20.26
C LYS A 368 -17.23 0.03 18.89
N ARG A 369 -16.76 -0.75 17.91
CA ARG A 369 -17.36 -0.82 16.57
C ARG A 369 -18.65 -1.65 16.61
N SER A 370 -19.50 -1.48 15.60
CA SER A 370 -20.81 -2.14 15.51
C SER A 370 -20.76 -3.67 15.60
N TYR A 371 -19.70 -4.30 15.10
CA TYR A 371 -19.49 -5.75 15.18
C TYR A 371 -18.93 -6.24 16.52
N ALA A 372 -18.35 -5.34 17.33
CA ALA A 372 -17.81 -5.61 18.66
C ALA A 372 -18.78 -5.20 19.79
N GLN A 373 -19.98 -4.76 19.42
CA GLN A 373 -21.04 -4.35 20.32
C GLN A 373 -22.37 -4.93 19.86
N ASN A 374 -23.31 -5.09 20.78
CA ASN A 374 -24.65 -5.49 20.40
C ASN A 374 -25.36 -4.33 19.68
N VAL A 375 -25.62 -4.50 18.39
CA VAL A 375 -26.43 -3.59 17.57
C VAL A 375 -27.66 -4.32 17.07
N THR A 376 -28.76 -3.59 16.90
CA THR A 376 -30.04 -4.15 16.40
C THR A 376 -30.28 -3.66 14.98
N VAL A 377 -30.49 -4.59 14.04
CA VAL A 377 -30.70 -4.29 12.61
C VAL A 377 -31.87 -5.10 12.07
N TRP A 378 -32.99 -4.43 11.78
CA TRP A 378 -34.23 -5.06 11.30
C TRP A 378 -34.64 -4.62 9.89
N ILE A 379 -33.67 -4.22 9.06
CA ILE A 379 -33.90 -3.91 7.64
C ILE A 379 -34.33 -5.18 6.87
N LYS A 380 -33.78 -6.34 7.23
CA LYS A 380 -34.14 -7.65 6.65
C LYS A 380 -34.98 -8.45 7.65
N ALA A 381 -36.02 -9.13 7.15
CA ALA A 381 -36.91 -9.95 7.98
C ALA A 381 -36.17 -11.02 8.79
N SER A 382 -35.09 -11.60 8.26
CA SER A 382 -34.28 -12.61 8.94
C SER A 382 -33.63 -12.10 10.23
N GLY A 383 -33.21 -10.83 10.29
CA GLY A 383 -32.61 -10.24 11.48
C GLY A 383 -33.64 -10.10 12.61
N LEU A 384 -34.83 -9.60 12.28
CA LEU A 384 -35.94 -9.51 13.22
C LEU A 384 -36.37 -10.89 13.73
N GLN A 385 -36.53 -11.85 12.83
CA GLN A 385 -36.88 -13.22 13.18
C GLN A 385 -35.84 -13.86 14.11
N ALA A 386 -34.55 -13.64 13.87
CA ALA A 386 -33.48 -14.17 14.72
C ALA A 386 -33.56 -13.63 16.15
N ASP A 387 -33.81 -12.33 16.32
CA ASP A 387 -33.94 -11.71 17.65
C ASP A 387 -35.18 -12.23 18.41
N VAL A 388 -36.33 -12.31 17.74
CA VAL A 388 -37.55 -12.88 18.34
C VAL A 388 -37.34 -14.35 18.70
N GLN A 389 -36.74 -15.15 17.81
CA GLN A 389 -36.45 -16.56 18.08
C GLN A 389 -35.49 -16.74 19.26
N LYS A 390 -34.50 -15.86 19.42
CA LYS A 390 -33.58 -15.89 20.58
C LYS A 390 -34.34 -15.65 21.89
N ILE A 391 -35.32 -14.76 21.89
CA ILE A 391 -36.18 -14.50 23.06
C ILE A 391 -37.06 -15.72 23.36
N LEU A 392 -37.73 -16.30 22.35
CA LEU A 392 -38.57 -17.49 22.53
C LEU A 392 -37.77 -18.72 23.02
N ARG A 393 -36.53 -18.91 22.55
CA ARG A 393 -35.66 -19.99 23.05
C ARG A 393 -35.31 -19.82 24.53
N ASN A 394 -35.13 -18.58 25.00
CA ASN A 394 -34.85 -18.30 26.41
C ASN A 394 -36.14 -18.40 27.25
N ALA A 395 -37.29 -17.99 26.71
CA ALA A 395 -38.60 -18.11 27.33
C ALA A 395 -38.94 -19.55 27.72
N ARG A 396 -38.66 -20.53 26.85
CA ARG A 396 -38.90 -21.96 27.11
C ARG A 396 -37.97 -22.59 28.16
N LYS A 397 -36.96 -21.84 28.62
CA LYS A 397 -35.95 -22.30 29.60
C LYS A 397 -36.03 -21.50 30.90
N LEU A 398 -37.18 -20.93 31.21
CA LEU A 398 -37.42 -20.27 32.49
C LEU A 398 -37.70 -21.32 33.58
N PRO A 399 -37.20 -21.14 34.81
CA PRO A 399 -36.48 -19.96 35.34
C PRO A 399 -34.96 -19.94 35.07
N ASP A 400 -34.35 -21.00 34.54
CA ASP A 400 -32.89 -21.12 34.40
C ASP A 400 -32.23 -19.98 33.58
N LYS A 401 -32.97 -19.40 32.62
CA LYS A 401 -32.49 -18.34 31.72
C LYS A 401 -33.16 -16.98 31.94
N THR A 402 -33.75 -16.73 33.11
CA THR A 402 -34.47 -15.47 33.44
C THR A 402 -33.66 -14.22 33.11
N GLN A 403 -32.41 -14.10 33.57
CA GLN A 403 -31.60 -12.90 33.32
C GLN A 403 -31.36 -12.64 31.82
N THR A 404 -31.01 -13.70 31.08
CA THR A 404 -30.79 -13.61 29.62
C THR A 404 -32.09 -13.32 28.86
N PHE A 405 -33.22 -13.88 29.28
CA PHE A 405 -34.53 -13.61 28.70
C PHE A 405 -34.88 -12.13 28.80
N TYR A 406 -34.87 -11.55 30.01
CA TYR A 406 -35.19 -10.14 30.22
C TYR A 406 -34.18 -9.18 29.59
N LYS A 407 -32.89 -9.55 29.50
CA LYS A 407 -31.89 -8.75 28.79
C LYS A 407 -32.21 -8.64 27.29
N GLU A 408 -32.55 -9.75 26.64
CA GLU A 408 -32.89 -9.76 25.22
C GLU A 408 -34.25 -9.10 24.95
N LEU A 409 -35.22 -9.29 25.85
CA LEU A 409 -36.52 -8.64 25.81
C LEU A 409 -36.40 -7.12 25.87
N ASN A 410 -35.66 -6.58 26.84
CA ASN A 410 -35.43 -5.14 26.97
C ASN A 410 -34.60 -4.58 25.81
N ARG A 411 -33.65 -5.35 25.27
CA ARG A 411 -32.91 -4.95 24.06
C ARG A 411 -33.86 -4.76 22.87
N MET A 412 -34.76 -5.71 22.63
CA MET A 412 -35.79 -5.57 21.58
C MET A 412 -36.73 -4.40 21.88
N ARG A 413 -37.20 -4.27 23.13
CA ARG A 413 -38.08 -3.18 23.55
C ARG A 413 -37.48 -1.81 23.21
N LYS A 414 -36.25 -1.56 23.67
CA LYS A 414 -35.52 -0.31 23.40
C LYS A 414 -35.33 -0.05 21.92
N ALA A 415 -34.97 -1.08 21.14
CA ALA A 415 -34.83 -0.94 19.69
C ALA A 415 -36.16 -0.62 18.98
N ALA A 416 -37.26 -1.29 19.36
CA ALA A 416 -38.57 -1.03 18.78
C ALA A 416 -39.08 0.38 19.11
N LEU A 417 -38.85 0.86 20.34
CA LEU A 417 -39.17 2.24 20.72
C LEU A 417 -38.34 3.26 19.94
N ALA A 418 -37.02 3.04 19.81
CA ALA A 418 -36.15 3.91 19.04
C ALA A 418 -36.51 3.97 17.55
N PHE A 419 -36.95 2.86 16.96
CA PHE A 419 -37.40 2.81 15.58
C PHE A 419 -38.87 3.23 15.37
N GLY A 420 -39.62 3.45 16.44
CA GLY A 420 -41.08 3.69 16.37
C GLY A 420 -41.89 2.47 15.91
N PHE A 421 -41.34 1.25 16.01
CA PHE A 421 -41.99 0.02 15.55
C PHE A 421 -42.83 -0.63 16.67
N LEU A 422 -43.84 0.08 17.15
CA LEU A 422 -44.63 -0.32 18.32
C LEU A 422 -45.48 -1.59 18.09
N GLU A 423 -45.90 -1.85 16.86
CA GLU A 423 -46.64 -3.07 16.48
C GLU A 423 -45.83 -4.34 16.71
N LEU A 424 -44.50 -4.26 16.65
CA LEU A 424 -43.63 -5.39 17.01
C LEU A 424 -43.77 -5.78 18.48
N LEU A 425 -43.91 -4.80 19.37
CA LEU A 425 -44.05 -5.06 20.81
C LEU A 425 -45.36 -5.78 21.11
N LYS A 426 -46.45 -5.39 20.44
CA LYS A 426 -47.74 -6.09 20.52
C LYS A 426 -47.62 -7.53 20.02
N GLY A 427 -47.07 -7.71 18.82
CA GLY A 427 -46.91 -9.04 18.22
C GLY A 427 -46.03 -9.98 19.06
N VAL A 428 -44.97 -9.47 19.69
CA VAL A 428 -44.11 -10.26 20.57
C VAL A 428 -44.80 -10.58 21.89
N ALA A 429 -45.56 -9.65 22.46
CA ALA A 429 -46.35 -9.93 23.66
C ALA A 429 -47.37 -11.06 23.43
N ASP A 430 -48.07 -11.03 22.30
CA ASP A 430 -49.02 -12.10 21.92
C ASP A 430 -48.31 -13.45 21.71
N LEU A 431 -47.07 -13.43 21.18
CA LEU A 431 -46.25 -14.65 21.09
C LEU A 431 -45.86 -15.19 22.47
N LEU A 432 -45.52 -14.33 23.44
CA LEU A 432 -45.19 -14.75 24.80
C LEU A 432 -46.40 -15.32 25.55
N GLU A 433 -47.59 -14.72 25.38
CA GLU A 433 -48.84 -15.27 25.90
C GLU A 433 -49.12 -16.66 25.32
N ARG A 434 -48.92 -16.81 24.00
CA ARG A 434 -49.05 -18.11 23.35
C ARG A 434 -48.05 -19.13 23.90
N GLU A 435 -46.78 -18.78 24.05
CA GLU A 435 -45.79 -19.69 24.65
C GLU A 435 -46.14 -20.05 26.10
N CYS A 436 -46.70 -19.12 26.88
CA CYS A 436 -47.18 -19.40 28.24
C CYS A 436 -48.28 -20.47 28.25
N THR A 437 -49.20 -20.44 27.28
CA THR A 437 -50.26 -21.46 27.14
C THR A 437 -49.77 -22.82 26.64
N LEU A 438 -48.59 -22.85 26.00
CA LEU A 438 -47.97 -24.04 25.41
C LEU A 438 -46.89 -24.65 26.30
N LEU A 439 -46.72 -24.16 27.53
CA LEU A 439 -45.79 -24.73 28.48
C LEU A 439 -46.15 -26.20 28.78
N PRO A 440 -45.19 -27.14 28.76
CA PRO A 440 -45.43 -28.51 29.17
C PRO A 440 -45.86 -28.62 30.64
N ASP A 441 -46.61 -29.67 31.00
CA ASP A 441 -46.99 -29.94 32.40
C ASP A 441 -45.78 -30.14 33.34
N SER A 442 -44.59 -30.44 32.78
CA SER A 442 -43.33 -30.56 33.50
C SER A 442 -42.56 -29.24 33.66
N ALA A 443 -43.09 -28.12 33.16
CA ALA A 443 -42.45 -26.81 33.28
C ALA A 443 -42.54 -26.27 34.71
N HIS A 444 -41.51 -25.53 35.13
CA HIS A 444 -41.49 -24.91 36.44
C HIS A 444 -42.58 -23.82 36.56
N PRO A 445 -43.31 -23.71 37.69
CA PRO A 445 -44.43 -22.77 37.83
C PRO A 445 -44.04 -21.31 37.61
N ASP A 446 -42.81 -20.91 38.00
CA ASP A 446 -42.29 -19.55 37.76
C ASP A 446 -42.28 -19.16 36.27
N ALA A 447 -42.11 -20.10 35.34
CA ALA A 447 -42.08 -19.80 33.91
C ALA A 447 -43.38 -19.11 33.43
N ALA A 448 -44.53 -19.57 33.90
CA ALA A 448 -45.82 -19.00 33.52
C ALA A 448 -45.99 -17.57 34.06
N PHE A 449 -45.57 -17.31 35.30
CA PHE A 449 -45.61 -15.98 35.91
C PHE A 449 -44.71 -15.00 35.18
N GLN A 450 -43.47 -15.40 34.87
CA GLN A 450 -42.52 -14.54 34.16
C GLN A 450 -42.97 -14.22 32.72
N LEU A 451 -43.52 -15.19 31.99
CA LEU A 451 -44.00 -14.96 30.62
C LEU A 451 -45.22 -14.05 30.56
N SER A 452 -46.19 -14.29 31.46
CA SER A 452 -47.40 -13.45 31.55
C SER A 452 -47.05 -12.01 31.93
N HIS A 453 -46.16 -11.84 32.91
CA HIS A 453 -45.66 -10.53 33.31
C HIS A 453 -44.94 -9.81 32.16
N ALA A 454 -43.99 -10.48 31.50
CA ALA A 454 -43.25 -9.91 30.37
C ALA A 454 -44.17 -9.48 29.21
N ALA A 455 -45.19 -10.29 28.88
CA ALA A 455 -46.16 -9.95 27.84
C ALA A 455 -47.01 -8.72 28.21
N GLN A 456 -47.52 -8.67 29.45
CA GLN A 456 -48.31 -7.52 29.92
C GLN A 456 -47.48 -6.23 29.88
N GLN A 457 -46.23 -6.28 30.34
CA GLN A 457 -45.32 -5.13 30.35
C GLN A 457 -44.97 -4.66 28.92
N LEU A 458 -44.80 -5.58 27.97
CA LEU A 458 -44.61 -5.23 26.55
C LEU A 458 -45.85 -4.57 25.94
N LYS A 459 -47.07 -5.05 26.26
CA LYS A 459 -48.32 -4.42 25.80
C LYS A 459 -48.43 -3.00 26.33
N LEU A 460 -48.11 -2.77 27.60
CA LEU A 460 -48.07 -1.45 28.21
C LEU A 460 -47.00 -0.53 27.58
N ALA A 461 -45.85 -1.07 27.17
CA ALA A 461 -44.83 -0.30 26.45
C ALA A 461 -45.26 0.08 25.01
N SER A 462 -46.15 -0.72 24.40
CA SER A 462 -46.59 -0.50 23.01
C SER A 462 -47.62 0.63 22.83
N THR A 463 -48.21 1.14 23.92
CA THR A 463 -49.25 2.18 23.87
C THR A 463 -48.69 3.60 23.72
N GLY A 464 -47.38 3.80 23.84
CA GLY A 464 -46.70 5.09 23.59
C GLY A 464 -46.79 6.14 24.70
N ASP A 465 -47.91 6.19 25.45
CA ASP A 465 -48.18 7.25 26.44
C ASP A 465 -47.85 6.89 27.90
N SER A 466 -47.27 5.70 28.14
CA SER A 466 -47.07 5.15 29.48
C SER A 466 -45.62 5.29 29.98
N GLN A 467 -45.42 5.28 31.30
CA GLN A 467 -44.08 5.18 31.92
C GLN A 467 -43.29 3.95 31.43
N TYR A 468 -44.00 2.91 30.98
CA TYR A 468 -43.43 1.70 30.39
C TYR A 468 -42.89 1.88 28.95
N ALA A 469 -43.26 2.97 28.27
CA ALA A 469 -42.75 3.35 26.95
C ALA A 469 -41.44 4.17 27.03
N ASP A 470 -41.00 4.55 28.23
CA ASP A 470 -39.73 5.25 28.43
C ASP A 470 -38.54 4.36 28.02
N PHE A 471 -37.55 4.96 27.34
CA PHE A 471 -36.37 4.25 26.84
C PHE A 471 -35.50 3.71 27.97
N ASP A 472 -35.45 4.41 29.11
CA ASP A 472 -34.61 4.04 30.25
C ASP A 472 -35.28 3.02 31.18
N HIS A 473 -36.60 2.92 31.15
CA HIS A 473 -37.36 1.96 31.95
C HIS A 473 -37.12 0.51 31.47
N ASN A 474 -36.54 -0.36 32.31
CA ASN A 474 -36.37 -1.78 31.97
C ASN A 474 -37.46 -2.63 32.62
N ILE A 475 -37.98 -3.61 31.87
CA ILE A 475 -38.86 -4.66 32.40
C ILE A 475 -38.01 -5.55 33.32
N ALA A 476 -38.31 -5.52 34.61
CA ALA A 476 -37.68 -6.38 35.62
C ALA A 476 -38.42 -7.71 35.77
N PRO A 477 -37.73 -8.81 36.12
CA PRO A 477 -38.37 -10.07 36.49
C PRO A 477 -39.32 -9.88 37.67
N MET A 478 -40.42 -10.65 37.70
CA MET A 478 -41.30 -10.70 38.86
C MET A 478 -40.59 -11.44 40.00
N HIS A 479 -40.62 -10.90 41.21
CA HIS A 479 -40.14 -11.63 42.39
C HIS A 479 -41.19 -12.68 42.76
N THR A 480 -40.82 -13.95 42.68
CA THR A 480 -41.68 -15.08 43.04
C THR A 480 -41.05 -15.86 44.18
N ASP A 481 -41.88 -16.32 45.12
CA ASP A 481 -41.43 -17.03 46.34
C ASP A 481 -41.16 -18.53 46.08
N PHE A 482 -40.87 -18.92 44.83
CA PHE A 482 -40.62 -20.32 44.44
C PHE A 482 -39.17 -20.77 44.68
N SER A 483 -38.28 -19.88 45.12
CA SER A 483 -36.93 -20.21 45.57
C SER A 483 -36.93 -20.55 47.06
N SER A 484 -36.92 -21.85 47.39
CA SER A 484 -36.52 -22.36 48.70
C SER A 484 -35.01 -22.56 48.77
#